data_AF-A0A349PUM6-F1
#
_entry.id   AF-A0A349PUM6-F1
#
_cell.length_a   1.000
_cell.length_b   1.000
_cell.length_c   1.000
_cell.angle_alpha   90.00
_cell.angle_beta   90.00
_cell.angle_gamma   90.00
#
_symmetry.space_group_name_H-M   'P 1'
#
loop_
_entity.id
_entity.type
_entity.pdbx_description
1 polymer ?
#
loop_
_entity_poly.entity_id
_entity_poly.type
_entity_poly.pdbx_seq_one_letter_code
_entity_poly.pdbx_strand_id
1 'polypeptide(L)'
;RLNYIAGQENIDLKEDGAALLARLSDGALRDALSLLDQCAATGGAIDANAVLDALGLAGNVQTAQLMSLILTRDARGALELLGKLYDGGKDVGAVLGELSTLSRELLISATAGEGGESLLSGAYDAATLRNLRAQGTSARFIQLCTILQETAAQLQFSVNRRTDAELCILKLCDETLSGDLAALGARI
;
A
#
# COMPACT_ATOMS: atom_id res chain seq x y z
N ARG A 1 14.76 -9.75 23.26
CA ARG A 1 16.13 -10.14 22.84
C ARG A 1 16.73 -9.10 21.89
N LEU A 2 16.03 -8.66 20.84
CA LEU A 2 16.52 -7.61 19.93
C LEU A 2 16.91 -6.31 20.67
N ASN A 3 16.04 -5.78 21.54
CA ASN A 3 16.33 -4.59 22.36
C ASN A 3 17.57 -4.74 23.26
N TYR A 4 17.85 -5.96 23.74
CA TYR A 4 19.05 -6.22 24.53
C TYR A 4 20.32 -6.10 23.68
N ILE A 5 20.30 -6.63 22.46
CA ILE A 5 21.44 -6.55 21.53
C ILE A 5 21.64 -5.12 21.03
N ALA A 6 20.55 -4.43 20.66
CA ALA A 6 20.60 -3.02 20.27
C ALA A 6 21.26 -2.16 21.37
N GLY A 7 20.94 -2.42 22.64
CA GLY A 7 21.57 -1.73 23.78
C GLY A 7 23.06 -2.04 23.95
N GLN A 8 23.53 -3.24 23.62
CA GLN A 8 24.96 -3.58 23.65
C GLN A 8 25.75 -2.84 22.55
N GLU A 9 25.11 -2.64 21.39
CA GLU A 9 25.71 -1.96 20.22
C GLU A 9 25.49 -0.43 20.25
N ASN A 10 24.95 0.13 21.33
CA ASN A 10 24.57 1.55 21.45
C ASN A 10 23.63 2.06 20.33
N ILE A 11 22.75 1.19 19.84
CA ILE A 11 21.73 1.52 18.85
C ILE A 11 20.48 2.03 19.58
N ASP A 12 20.01 3.23 19.24
CA ASP A 12 18.79 3.83 19.81
C ASP A 12 17.52 3.25 19.16
N LEU A 13 17.23 1.98 19.45
CA LEU A 13 16.05 1.25 18.97
C LEU A 13 14.83 1.57 19.83
N LYS A 14 13.78 2.15 19.22
CA LYS A 14 12.50 2.42 19.87
C LYS A 14 11.60 1.18 19.88
N GLU A 15 10.61 1.17 20.76
CA GLU A 15 9.74 0.02 20.99
C GLU A 15 8.89 -0.35 19.76
N ASP A 16 8.38 0.66 19.06
CA ASP A 16 7.62 0.51 17.81
C ASP A 16 8.50 0.02 16.65
N GLY A 17 9.72 0.53 16.53
CA GLY A 17 10.74 0.03 15.60
C GLY A 17 11.10 -1.43 15.86
N ALA A 18 11.32 -1.79 17.13
CA ALA A 18 11.59 -3.17 17.53
C ALA A 18 10.43 -4.12 17.21
N ALA A 19 9.19 -3.69 17.48
CA ALA A 19 7.99 -4.46 17.17
C ALA A 19 7.81 -4.66 15.65
N LEU A 20 8.13 -3.64 14.84
CA LEU A 20 8.08 -3.73 13.39
C LEU A 20 9.16 -4.69 12.85
N LEU A 21 10.42 -4.56 13.30
CA LEU A 21 11.49 -5.47 12.91
C LEU A 21 11.17 -6.92 13.25
N ALA A 22 10.61 -7.17 14.44
CA ALA A 22 10.19 -8.51 14.85
C ALA A 22 9.07 -9.07 13.96
N ARG A 23 8.15 -8.23 13.47
CA ARG A 23 7.09 -8.64 12.54
C ARG A 23 7.65 -8.94 11.15
N LEU A 24 8.53 -8.08 10.63
CA LEU A 24 9.15 -8.25 9.32
C LEU A 24 10.07 -9.47 9.27
N SER A 25 10.66 -9.86 10.41
CA SER A 25 11.49 -11.05 10.54
C SER A 25 10.71 -12.32 10.88
N ASP A 26 9.38 -12.28 10.97
CA ASP A 26 8.52 -13.38 11.48
C ASP A 26 9.02 -13.96 12.82
N GLY A 27 9.55 -13.09 13.69
CA GLY A 27 10.15 -13.46 14.98
C GLY A 27 11.54 -14.12 14.92
N ALA A 28 12.11 -14.36 13.74
CA ALA A 28 13.45 -14.91 13.57
C ALA A 28 14.54 -13.88 13.96
N LEU A 29 15.23 -14.12 15.08
CA LEU A 29 16.20 -13.18 15.64
C LEU A 29 17.34 -12.83 14.67
N ARG A 30 17.80 -13.79 13.86
CA ARG A 30 18.88 -13.56 12.89
C ARG A 30 18.48 -12.54 11.83
N ASP A 31 17.27 -12.68 11.29
CA ASP A 31 16.76 -11.78 10.26
C ASP A 31 16.45 -10.41 10.85
N ALA A 32 15.90 -10.37 12.08
CA ALA A 32 15.70 -9.14 12.82
C ALA A 32 17.01 -8.35 13.05
N LEU A 33 18.13 -9.04 13.28
CA LEU A 33 19.44 -8.41 13.41
C LEU A 33 19.94 -7.87 12.08
N SER A 34 19.80 -8.61 10.98
CA SER A 34 20.17 -8.12 9.65
C SER A 34 19.37 -6.88 9.23
N LEU A 35 18.07 -6.84 9.54
CA LEU A 35 17.23 -5.67 9.32
C LEU A 35 17.62 -4.50 10.24
N LEU A 36 17.96 -4.77 11.50
CA LEU A 36 18.44 -3.76 12.44
C LEU A 36 19.75 -3.12 11.96
N ASP A 37 20.70 -3.91 11.46
CA ASP A 37 21.97 -3.41 10.91
C ASP A 37 21.75 -2.49 9.71
N GLN A 38 20.81 -2.84 8.83
CA GLN A 38 20.42 -2.01 7.70
C GLN A 38 19.82 -0.66 8.16
N CYS A 39 18.98 -0.67 9.21
CA CYS A 39 18.42 0.54 9.79
C CYS A 39 19.46 1.38 10.54
N ALA A 40 20.43 0.74 11.21
CA ALA A 40 21.48 1.45 11.92
C ALA A 40 22.41 2.23 10.97
N ALA A 41 22.55 1.77 9.72
CA ALA A 41 23.35 2.44 8.70
C ALA A 41 22.83 3.84 8.31
N THR A 42 21.53 4.12 8.50
CA THR A 42 20.97 5.46 8.25
C THR A 42 21.25 6.45 9.38
N GLY A 43 21.58 5.94 10.57
CA GLY A 43 21.86 6.72 11.78
C GLY A 43 20.60 7.28 12.46
N GLY A 44 20.77 7.70 13.72
CA GLY A 44 19.69 8.26 14.53
C GLY A 44 18.85 7.22 15.29
N ALA A 45 17.69 7.67 15.78
CA ALA A 45 16.72 6.81 16.47
C ALA A 45 16.01 5.90 15.47
N ILE A 46 15.91 4.61 15.79
CA ILE A 46 15.24 3.61 14.96
C ILE A 46 13.84 3.39 15.52
N ASP A 47 12.90 4.22 15.06
CA ASP A 47 11.45 4.04 15.27
C ASP A 47 10.80 3.31 14.09
N ALA A 48 9.48 3.11 14.11
CA ALA A 48 8.80 2.39 13.04
C ALA A 48 8.94 3.07 11.67
N ASN A 49 8.98 4.40 11.61
CA ASN A 49 9.13 5.13 10.34
C ASN A 49 10.56 4.98 9.80
N ALA A 50 11.57 5.11 10.66
CA ALA A 50 12.97 4.91 10.29
C ALA A 50 13.21 3.51 9.70
N VAL A 51 12.57 2.47 10.27
CA VAL A 51 12.62 1.11 9.72
C VAL A 51 11.97 1.03 8.35
N LEU A 52 10.79 1.63 8.16
CA LEU A 52 10.12 1.62 6.86
C LEU A 52 10.93 2.36 5.79
N ASP A 53 11.54 3.48 6.15
CA ASP A 53 12.36 4.29 5.24
C ASP A 53 13.64 3.53 4.86
N ALA A 54 14.37 2.98 5.84
CA ALA A 54 15.59 2.23 5.61
C ALA A 54 15.39 0.98 4.74
N LEU A 55 14.20 0.37 4.82
CA LEU A 55 13.83 -0.81 4.04
C LEU A 55 13.11 -0.47 2.73
N GLY A 56 12.85 0.81 2.44
CA GLY A 56 12.12 1.24 1.25
C GLY A 56 10.63 0.85 1.25
N LEU A 57 10.05 0.57 2.41
CA LEU A 57 8.67 0.12 2.60
C LEU A 57 7.68 1.24 2.89
N ALA A 58 8.15 2.48 3.12
CA ALA A 58 7.29 3.63 3.40
C ALA A 58 6.22 3.86 2.31
N GLY A 59 6.60 3.67 1.04
CA GLY A 59 5.67 3.73 -0.09
C GLY A 59 4.55 2.69 0.01
N ASN A 60 4.88 1.45 0.40
CA ASN A 60 3.91 0.36 0.54
C ASN A 60 2.91 0.66 1.67
N VAL A 61 3.36 1.22 2.78
CA VAL A 61 2.46 1.61 3.89
C VAL A 61 1.47 2.69 3.44
N GLN A 62 1.94 3.72 2.73
CA GLN A 62 1.09 4.76 2.19
C GLN A 62 0.09 4.22 1.14
N THR A 63 0.53 3.31 0.27
CA THR A 63 -0.32 2.68 -0.74
C THR A 63 -1.36 1.75 -0.12
N ALA A 64 -1.00 0.98 0.92
CA ALA A 64 -1.94 0.17 1.68
C ALA A 64 -2.99 1.05 2.40
N GLN A 65 -2.57 2.19 2.96
CA GLN A 65 -3.48 3.15 3.57
C GLN A 65 -4.46 3.73 2.54
N LEU A 66 -3.96 4.16 1.37
CA LEU A 66 -4.77 4.70 0.29
C LEU A 66 -5.77 3.65 -0.22
N MET A 67 -5.32 2.40 -0.41
CA MET A 67 -6.19 1.28 -0.78
C MET A 67 -7.28 1.03 0.25
N SER A 68 -6.99 1.10 1.55
CA SER A 68 -8.00 0.94 2.60
C SER A 68 -9.05 2.03 2.55
N LEU A 69 -8.66 3.30 2.35
CA LEU A 69 -9.59 4.42 2.17
C LEU A 69 -10.50 4.21 0.96
N ILE A 70 -9.94 3.73 -0.17
CA ILE A 70 -10.70 3.39 -1.38
C ILE A 70 -11.70 2.25 -1.13
N LEU A 71 -11.27 1.18 -0.45
CA LEU A 71 -12.11 0.02 -0.16
C LEU A 71 -13.24 0.37 0.81
N THR A 72 -12.96 1.24 1.78
CA THR A 72 -13.94 1.75 2.75
C THR A 72 -14.78 2.93 2.25
N ARG A 73 -14.61 3.32 0.97
CA ARG A 73 -15.37 4.40 0.30
C ARG A 73 -15.13 5.79 0.88
N ASP A 74 -14.02 6.01 1.58
CA ASP A 74 -13.63 7.32 2.10
C ASP A 74 -12.91 8.14 1.02
N ALA A 75 -13.70 8.72 0.11
CA ALA A 75 -13.20 9.57 -0.98
C ALA A 75 -12.44 10.80 -0.46
N ARG A 76 -12.89 11.38 0.65
CA ARG A 76 -12.25 12.56 1.24
C ARG A 76 -10.86 12.20 1.75
N GLY A 77 -10.76 11.18 2.60
CA GLY A 77 -9.49 10.71 3.13
C GLY A 77 -8.53 10.28 2.02
N ALA A 78 -9.03 9.58 1.00
CA ALA A 78 -8.22 9.16 -0.14
C ALA A 78 -7.63 10.35 -0.93
N LEU A 79 -8.44 11.38 -1.20
CA LEU A 79 -7.96 12.60 -1.88
C LEU A 79 -7.00 13.41 -1.01
N GLU A 80 -7.26 13.52 0.31
CA GLU A 80 -6.34 14.18 1.25
C GLU A 80 -4.98 13.47 1.28
N LEU A 81 -4.96 12.13 1.28
CA LEU A 81 -3.72 11.36 1.23
C LEU A 81 -3.01 11.49 -0.12
N LEU A 82 -3.72 11.40 -1.25
CA LEU A 82 -3.14 11.65 -2.57
C LEU A 82 -2.50 13.03 -2.65
N GLY A 83 -3.17 14.06 -2.12
CA GLY A 83 -2.64 15.42 -2.04
C GLY A 83 -1.34 15.50 -1.26
N LYS A 84 -1.27 14.88 -0.07
CA LYS A 84 -0.04 14.81 0.73
C LYS A 84 1.11 14.12 -0.01
N LEU A 85 0.83 13.01 -0.70
CA LEU A 85 1.84 12.30 -1.49
C LEU A 85 2.36 13.16 -2.64
N TYR A 86 1.45 13.83 -3.35
CA TYR A 86 1.79 14.73 -4.45
C TYR A 86 2.60 15.94 -3.99
N ASP A 87 2.18 16.60 -2.91
CA ASP A 87 2.87 17.75 -2.32
C ASP A 87 4.24 17.33 -1.75
N GLY A 88 4.38 16.07 -1.32
CA GLY A 88 5.66 15.43 -0.98
C GLY A 88 6.53 15.04 -2.18
N GLY A 89 6.12 15.36 -3.41
CA GLY A 89 6.89 15.14 -4.64
C GLY A 89 6.70 13.78 -5.30
N LYS A 90 5.77 12.93 -4.81
CA LYS A 90 5.50 11.62 -5.42
C LYS A 90 4.72 11.79 -6.73
N ASP A 91 5.19 11.16 -7.81
CA ASP A 91 4.49 11.16 -9.10
C ASP A 91 3.14 10.41 -8.99
N VAL A 92 2.06 11.02 -9.48
CA VAL A 92 0.72 10.42 -9.43
C VAL A 92 0.62 9.12 -10.24
N GLY A 93 1.38 8.98 -11.33
CA GLY A 93 1.46 7.74 -12.08
C GLY A 93 2.12 6.62 -11.30
N ALA A 94 3.14 6.93 -10.50
CA ALA A 94 3.74 5.97 -9.58
C ALA A 94 2.70 5.53 -8.52
N VAL A 95 1.95 6.47 -7.92
CA VAL A 95 0.88 6.13 -6.95
C VAL A 95 -0.17 5.22 -7.57
N LEU A 96 -0.68 5.53 -8.76
CA LEU A 96 -1.64 4.67 -9.45
C LEU A 96 -1.05 3.31 -9.85
N GLY A 97 0.22 3.24 -10.21
CA GLY A 97 0.93 2.00 -10.50
C GLY A 97 1.09 1.10 -9.27
N GLU A 98 1.41 1.68 -8.12
CA GLU A 98 1.48 0.98 -6.83
C GLU A 98 0.09 0.46 -6.40
N LEU A 99 -0.96 1.29 -6.54
CA LEU A 99 -2.35 0.86 -6.31
C LEU A 99 -2.77 -0.27 -7.26
N SER A 100 -2.38 -0.19 -8.53
CA SER A 100 -2.65 -1.24 -9.53
C SER A 100 -2.01 -2.55 -9.13
N THR A 101 -0.74 -2.51 -8.73
CA THR A 101 -0.01 -3.68 -8.22
C THR A 101 -0.71 -4.29 -6.99
N LEU A 102 -1.05 -3.47 -6.00
CA LEU A 102 -1.73 -3.94 -4.79
C LEU A 102 -3.13 -4.49 -5.10
N SER A 103 -3.89 -3.87 -6.00
CA SER A 103 -5.22 -4.38 -6.41
C SER A 103 -5.12 -5.78 -7.05
N ARG A 104 -4.07 -6.02 -7.85
CA ARG A 104 -3.77 -7.34 -8.41
C ARG A 104 -3.41 -8.34 -7.32
N GLU A 105 -2.60 -7.97 -6.32
CA GLU A 105 -2.27 -8.86 -5.21
C GLU A 105 -3.51 -9.27 -4.41
N LEU A 106 -4.40 -8.31 -4.12
CA LEU A 106 -5.67 -8.59 -3.46
C LEU A 106 -6.52 -9.57 -4.29
N LEU A 107 -6.63 -9.35 -5.60
CA LEU A 107 -7.37 -10.23 -6.50
C LEU A 107 -6.80 -11.65 -6.54
N ILE A 108 -5.48 -11.80 -6.66
CA ILE A 108 -4.82 -13.11 -6.68
C ILE A 108 -5.00 -13.80 -5.33
N SER A 109 -4.76 -13.10 -4.23
CA SER A 109 -4.94 -13.66 -2.89
C SER A 109 -6.39 -14.13 -2.67
N ALA A 110 -7.37 -13.45 -3.30
CA ALA A 110 -8.78 -13.78 -3.18
C ALA A 110 -9.23 -14.97 -4.05
N THR A 111 -8.54 -15.26 -5.16
CA THR A 111 -9.00 -16.21 -6.18
C THR A 111 -8.10 -17.43 -6.38
N ALA A 112 -6.81 -17.33 -6.09
CA ALA A 112 -5.82 -18.33 -6.52
C ALA A 112 -5.80 -19.63 -5.69
N GLY A 113 -6.57 -19.73 -4.59
CA GLY A 113 -6.64 -20.94 -3.78
C GLY A 113 -5.31 -21.34 -3.13
N GLU A 114 -5.13 -22.63 -2.83
CA GLU A 114 -3.87 -23.17 -2.32
C GLU A 114 -2.74 -23.00 -3.34
N GLY A 115 -1.61 -22.42 -2.92
CA GLY A 115 -0.44 -22.15 -3.77
C GLY A 115 -0.41 -20.78 -4.46
N GLY A 116 -1.50 -20.01 -4.37
CA GLY A 116 -1.60 -18.66 -4.94
C GLY A 116 -0.59 -17.63 -4.38
N GLU A 117 -0.07 -17.88 -3.18
CA GLU A 117 0.94 -17.05 -2.52
C GLU A 117 2.22 -16.92 -3.35
N SER A 118 2.57 -17.96 -4.11
CA SER A 118 3.74 -17.95 -5.01
C SER A 118 3.64 -16.95 -6.17
N LEU A 119 2.43 -16.45 -6.46
CA LEU A 119 2.16 -15.48 -7.54
C LEU A 119 2.19 -14.02 -7.05
N LEU A 120 2.33 -13.81 -5.74
CA LEU A 120 2.42 -12.49 -5.12
C LEU A 120 3.85 -11.98 -5.20
N SER A 121 4.02 -10.65 -5.23
CA SER A 121 5.36 -10.05 -5.32
C SER A 121 6.13 -10.11 -4.00
N GLY A 122 5.42 -10.31 -2.89
CA GLY A 122 5.99 -10.24 -1.54
C GLY A 122 6.21 -8.80 -1.05
N ALA A 123 5.74 -7.79 -1.78
CA ALA A 123 5.87 -6.38 -1.38
C ALA A 123 5.09 -6.02 -0.11
N TYR A 124 4.03 -6.78 0.20
CA TYR A 124 3.17 -6.57 1.37
C TYR A 124 3.20 -7.79 2.26
N ASP A 125 3.25 -7.57 3.59
CA ASP A 125 3.14 -8.65 4.53
C ASP A 125 1.75 -9.33 4.49
N ALA A 126 1.69 -10.60 4.90
CA ALA A 126 0.48 -11.40 4.84
C ALA A 126 -0.66 -10.84 5.70
N ALA A 127 -0.35 -10.10 6.78
CA ALA A 127 -1.34 -9.48 7.65
C ALA A 127 -2.02 -8.30 6.95
N THR A 128 -1.24 -7.44 6.29
CA THR A 128 -1.69 -6.29 5.51
C THR A 128 -2.60 -6.73 4.37
N LEU A 129 -2.16 -7.72 3.58
CA LEU A 129 -2.98 -8.28 2.49
C LEU A 129 -4.27 -8.88 3.01
N ARG A 130 -4.23 -9.63 4.13
CA ARG A 130 -5.44 -10.23 4.73
C ARG A 130 -6.43 -9.17 5.21
N ASN A 131 -5.94 -8.11 5.87
CA ASN A 131 -6.77 -7.02 6.36
C ASN A 131 -7.44 -6.24 5.22
N LEU A 132 -6.72 -5.95 4.14
CA LEU A 132 -7.28 -5.29 2.96
C LEU A 132 -8.24 -6.21 2.20
N ARG A 133 -7.89 -7.49 2.03
CA ARG A 133 -8.75 -8.47 1.37
C ARG A 133 -10.10 -8.59 2.06
N ALA A 134 -10.14 -8.52 3.39
CA ALA A 134 -11.40 -8.57 4.16
C ALA A 134 -12.35 -7.38 3.90
N GLN A 135 -11.86 -6.29 3.29
CA GLN A 135 -12.64 -5.08 3.00
C GLN A 135 -13.28 -5.10 1.59
N GLY A 136 -13.10 -6.17 0.82
CA GLY A 136 -13.59 -6.25 -0.55
C GLY A 136 -13.89 -7.66 -1.03
N THR A 137 -14.54 -7.76 -2.19
CA THR A 137 -14.83 -9.02 -2.88
C THR A 137 -13.91 -9.17 -4.09
N SER A 138 -13.79 -10.38 -4.63
CA SER A 138 -13.04 -10.61 -5.88
C SER A 138 -13.57 -9.75 -7.04
N ALA A 139 -14.90 -9.58 -7.14
CA ALA A 139 -15.52 -8.70 -8.14
C ALA A 139 -15.08 -7.24 -7.97
N ARG A 140 -15.03 -6.76 -6.72
CA ARG A 140 -14.54 -5.43 -6.39
C ARG A 140 -13.06 -5.26 -6.76
N PHE A 141 -12.21 -6.24 -6.47
CA PHE A 141 -10.79 -6.17 -6.84
C PHE A 141 -10.57 -6.16 -8.36
N ILE A 142 -11.36 -6.93 -9.13
CA ILE A 142 -11.35 -6.87 -10.60
C ILE A 142 -11.68 -5.46 -11.08
N GLN A 143 -12.75 -4.86 -10.55
CA GLN A 143 -13.16 -3.51 -10.94
C GLN A 143 -12.09 -2.45 -10.61
N LEU A 144 -11.43 -2.54 -9.44
CA LEU A 144 -10.30 -1.67 -9.11
C LEU A 144 -9.18 -1.82 -10.14
N CYS A 145 -8.79 -3.05 -10.48
CA CYS A 145 -7.77 -3.35 -11.50
C CYS A 145 -8.13 -2.70 -12.84
N THR A 146 -9.38 -2.85 -13.30
CA THR A 146 -9.84 -2.31 -14.59
C THR A 146 -9.73 -0.78 -14.62
N ILE A 147 -10.30 -0.09 -13.63
CA ILE A 147 -10.29 1.39 -13.59
C ILE A 147 -8.85 1.92 -13.50
N LEU A 148 -8.00 1.29 -12.69
CA LEU A 148 -6.60 1.68 -12.54
C LEU A 148 -5.81 1.47 -13.84
N GLN A 149 -5.99 0.34 -14.53
CA GLN A 149 -5.31 0.05 -15.80
C GLN A 149 -5.77 1.00 -16.91
N GLU A 150 -7.07 1.27 -17.02
CA GLU A 150 -7.61 2.22 -17.99
C GLU A 150 -7.07 3.63 -17.76
N THR A 151 -7.09 4.09 -16.50
CA THR A 151 -6.55 5.41 -16.14
C THR A 151 -5.06 5.48 -16.42
N ALA A 152 -4.28 4.48 -16.00
CA ALA A 152 -2.84 4.45 -16.21
C ALA A 152 -2.45 4.50 -17.70
N ALA A 153 -3.19 3.80 -18.56
CA ALA A 153 -2.97 3.81 -20.00
C ALA A 153 -3.20 5.20 -20.62
N GLN A 154 -4.18 5.95 -20.13
CA GLN A 154 -4.48 7.31 -20.59
C GLN A 154 -3.54 8.36 -20.00
N LEU A 155 -3.03 8.12 -18.79
CA LEU A 155 -2.24 9.08 -18.03
C LEU A 155 -0.97 9.54 -18.76
N GLN A 156 -0.38 8.69 -19.60
CA GLN A 156 0.82 9.04 -20.38
C GLN A 156 0.58 10.15 -21.41
N PHE A 157 -0.66 10.33 -21.86
CA PHE A 157 -1.05 11.35 -22.83
C PHE A 157 -1.76 12.54 -22.18
N SER A 158 -1.93 12.51 -20.86
CA SER A 158 -2.70 13.50 -20.13
C SER A 158 -1.95 14.83 -19.99
N VAL A 159 -2.66 15.92 -20.28
CA VAL A 159 -2.20 17.28 -20.04
C VAL A 159 -2.31 17.65 -18.55
N ASN A 160 -3.17 16.98 -17.79
CA ASN A 160 -3.36 17.21 -16.35
C ASN A 160 -3.45 15.88 -15.58
N ARG A 161 -2.29 15.24 -15.44
CA ARG A 161 -2.12 13.94 -14.78
C ARG A 161 -2.67 13.92 -13.35
N ARG A 162 -2.56 15.04 -12.62
CA ARG A 162 -3.06 15.14 -11.24
C ARG A 162 -4.59 15.04 -11.21
N THR A 163 -5.28 15.82 -12.03
CA THR A 163 -6.75 15.76 -12.09
C THR A 163 -7.23 14.39 -12.53
N ASP A 164 -6.57 13.74 -13.48
CA ASP A 164 -6.94 12.37 -13.89
C ASP A 164 -6.76 11.36 -12.75
N ALA A 165 -5.72 11.49 -11.94
CA ALA A 165 -5.54 10.66 -10.75
C ALA A 165 -6.61 10.93 -9.69
N GLU A 166 -6.97 12.19 -9.44
CA GLU A 166 -8.06 12.56 -8.51
C GLU A 166 -9.41 11.97 -8.98
N LEU A 167 -9.72 12.07 -10.28
CA LEU A 167 -10.92 11.47 -10.87
C LEU A 167 -10.90 9.94 -10.79
N CYS A 168 -9.74 9.32 -10.98
CA CYS A 168 -9.58 7.88 -10.80
C CYS A 168 -9.91 7.47 -9.36
N ILE A 169 -9.32 8.14 -8.36
CA ILE A 169 -9.61 7.87 -6.93
C ILE A 169 -11.09 8.04 -6.62
N LEU A 170 -11.74 9.07 -7.16
CA LEU A 170 -13.19 9.26 -7.00
C LEU A 170 -14.00 8.11 -7.59
N LYS A 171 -13.70 7.66 -8.81
CA LYS A 171 -14.36 6.50 -9.45
C LYS A 171 -14.12 5.20 -8.69
N LEU A 172 -12.91 5.03 -8.15
CA LEU A 172 -12.59 3.88 -7.30
C LEU A 172 -13.41 3.96 -6.02
N CYS A 173 -13.56 5.12 -5.39
CA CYS A 173 -14.37 5.29 -4.18
C CYS A 173 -15.87 5.21 -4.44
N ASP A 174 -16.40 5.59 -5.60
CA ASP A 174 -17.82 5.55 -5.90
C ASP A 174 -18.06 5.01 -7.32
N GLU A 175 -18.64 3.81 -7.40
CA GLU A 175 -18.87 3.13 -8.68
C GLU A 175 -19.87 3.88 -9.54
N THR A 176 -20.76 4.68 -8.94
CA THR A 176 -21.74 5.46 -9.68
C THR A 176 -21.11 6.56 -10.54
N LEU A 177 -19.87 6.94 -10.21
CA LEU A 177 -19.08 7.94 -10.95
C LEU A 177 -18.32 7.33 -12.14
N SER A 178 -18.30 6.00 -12.29
CA SER A 178 -17.57 5.33 -13.38
C SER A 178 -18.22 5.54 -14.76
N GLY A 179 -19.42 6.13 -14.81
CA GLY A 179 -20.11 6.50 -16.05
C GLY A 179 -20.69 5.32 -16.83
N ASP A 180 -20.57 4.10 -16.30
CA ASP A 180 -21.12 2.91 -16.92
C ASP A 180 -22.65 2.91 -16.78
N LEU A 181 -23.39 2.58 -17.85
CA LEU A 181 -24.86 2.65 -17.87
C LEU A 181 -25.53 1.82 -16.77
N ALA A 182 -24.83 0.83 -16.20
CA ALA A 182 -25.28 0.07 -15.04
C ALA A 182 -25.44 0.92 -13.76
N ALA A 183 -24.61 1.97 -13.59
CA ALA A 183 -24.70 2.91 -12.46
C ALA A 183 -26.00 3.75 -12.48
N LEU A 184 -26.60 3.95 -13.65
CA LEU A 184 -27.91 4.63 -13.77
C LEU A 184 -29.05 3.76 -13.23
N GLY A 185 -28.92 2.43 -13.30
CA GLY A 185 -29.94 1.49 -12.79
C GLY A 185 -30.04 1.44 -11.27
N ALA A 186 -29.00 1.86 -10.54
CA ALA A 186 -28.99 1.91 -9.07
C ALA A 186 -29.56 3.22 -8.50
N ARG A 187 -29.94 4.17 -9.37
CA ARG A 187 -30.49 5.49 -9.00
C ARG A 187 -32.02 5.58 -9.15
N ILE A 188 -32.69 4.46 -9.46
CA ILE A 188 -34.13 4.30 -9.63
C ILE A 188 -34.60 3.22 -8.64
#